data_AF-A0A7W3TEB9-F1
#
_entry.id   AF-A0A7W3TEB9-F1
#
_cell.length_a   1.000
_cell.length_b   1.000
_cell.length_c   1.000
_cell.angle_alpha   90.00
_cell.angle_beta   90.00
_cell.angle_gamma   90.00
#
_symmetry.space_group_name_H-M   'P 1'
#
loop_
_entity.id
_entity.type
_entity.pdbx_description
1 polymer ?
#
loop_
_entity_poly.entity_id
_entity_poly.type
_entity_poly.pdbx_seq_one_letter_code
_entity_poly.pdbx_strand_id
1 'polypeptide(L)'
;MSTDGKPERLYHYTNEAGHDGIISSRELRPSLKADNPKDARYGDGQYLTDIKPGTKTLGQLSAAFLRVPWAGRKFTHYIEIDVRGLDVREGRPGVFVIPNSGPLDLTGRILGSGRN
;
A
#
# COMPACT_ATOMS: atom_id res chain seq x y z
N MET A 1 9.22 -25.94 -1.06
CA MET A 1 10.21 -25.37 -2.00
C MET A 1 10.19 -23.87 -1.81
N SER A 2 11.29 -23.33 -1.28
CA SER A 2 11.36 -21.96 -0.75
C SER A 2 11.56 -20.95 -1.88
N THR A 3 10.61 -20.04 -2.03
CA THR A 3 10.69 -18.86 -2.91
C THR A 3 11.40 -17.73 -2.16
N ASP A 4 12.71 -17.61 -2.32
CA ASP A 4 13.56 -16.39 -2.24
C ASP A 4 13.25 -15.25 -1.22
N GLY A 5 12.49 -15.50 -0.14
CA GLY A 5 12.16 -14.52 0.90
C GLY A 5 11.30 -13.32 0.48
N LYS A 6 10.85 -13.24 -0.78
CA LYS A 6 10.08 -12.09 -1.31
C LYS A 6 8.58 -12.24 -1.01
N PRO A 7 7.88 -11.15 -0.63
CA PRO A 7 6.45 -11.21 -0.38
C PRO A 7 5.69 -11.51 -1.69
N GLU A 8 4.70 -12.39 -1.63
CA GLU A 8 3.80 -12.68 -2.76
C GLU A 8 2.58 -11.75 -2.78
N ARG A 9 2.18 -11.28 -1.60
CA ARG A 9 1.02 -10.42 -1.37
C ARG A 9 1.38 -9.31 -0.42
N LEU A 10 0.86 -8.12 -0.69
CA LEU A 10 0.97 -6.97 0.20
C LEU A 10 -0.33 -6.17 0.18
N TYR A 11 -0.46 -5.23 1.10
CA TYR A 11 -1.67 -4.45 1.30
C TYR A 11 -1.42 -2.97 1.03
N HIS A 12 -2.36 -2.31 0.37
CA HIS A 12 -2.44 -0.86 0.33
C HIS A 12 -3.59 -0.40 1.22
N TYR A 13 -3.33 0.48 2.18
CA TYR A 13 -4.37 1.09 3.01
C TYR A 13 -4.73 2.49 2.52
N THR A 14 -6.03 2.77 2.54
CA THR A 14 -6.60 4.04 2.10
C THR A 14 -7.93 4.32 2.82
N ASN A 15 -8.60 5.42 2.48
CA ASN A 15 -9.97 5.68 2.91
C ASN A 15 -10.98 5.02 1.94
N GLU A 16 -12.27 5.08 2.28
CA GLU A 16 -13.34 4.49 1.46
C GLU A 16 -13.35 5.01 0.02
N ALA A 17 -13.30 6.34 -0.17
CA ALA A 17 -13.29 6.94 -1.50
C ALA A 17 -12.07 6.51 -2.35
N GLY A 18 -10.89 6.42 -1.72
CA GLY A 18 -9.68 5.94 -2.39
C GLY A 18 -9.77 4.46 -2.73
N HIS A 19 -10.34 3.65 -1.86
CA HIS A 19 -10.61 2.23 -2.12
C HIS A 19 -11.54 2.08 -3.33
N ASP A 20 -12.69 2.74 -3.34
CA ASP A 20 -13.67 2.61 -4.42
C ASP A 20 -13.12 3.10 -5.76
N GLY A 21 -12.31 4.17 -5.72
CA GLY A 21 -11.57 4.65 -6.90
C GLY A 21 -10.59 3.61 -7.45
N ILE A 22 -9.84 2.92 -6.58
CA ILE A 22 -8.90 1.86 -6.99
C ILE A 22 -9.65 0.64 -7.52
N ILE A 23 -10.73 0.21 -6.85
CA ILE A 23 -11.52 -0.94 -7.29
C ILE A 23 -12.16 -0.71 -8.65
N SER A 24 -12.72 0.48 -8.88
CA SER A 24 -13.37 0.85 -10.15
C SER A 24 -12.39 1.04 -11.29
N SER A 25 -11.28 1.76 -11.05
CA SER A 25 -10.26 2.04 -12.09
C SER A 25 -9.33 0.86 -12.36
N ARG A 26 -9.16 -0.06 -11.40
CA ARG A 26 -8.09 -1.06 -11.38
C ARG A 26 -6.69 -0.44 -11.40
N GLU A 27 -6.53 0.80 -10.95
CA GLU A 27 -5.25 1.49 -10.94
C GLU A 27 -4.87 1.93 -9.53
N LEU A 28 -3.58 1.78 -9.19
CA LEU A 28 -2.98 2.40 -8.01
C LEU A 28 -2.02 3.52 -8.43
N ARG A 29 -2.40 4.76 -8.13
CA ARG A 29 -1.58 5.94 -8.43
C ARG A 29 -0.36 6.01 -7.51
N PRO A 30 0.78 6.52 -8.02
CA PRO A 30 2.00 6.63 -7.23
C PRO A 30 1.93 7.81 -6.26
N SER A 31 2.64 7.70 -5.14
CA SER A 31 3.08 8.87 -4.40
C SER A 31 4.29 9.46 -5.11
N LEU A 32 4.25 10.77 -5.42
CA LEU A 32 5.34 11.48 -6.08
C LEU A 32 6.03 12.44 -5.11
N LYS A 33 7.36 12.46 -5.09
CA LYS A 33 8.16 13.42 -4.31
C LYS A 33 7.90 14.86 -4.72
N ALA A 34 7.63 15.09 -6.00
CA ALA A 34 7.30 16.41 -6.53
C ALA A 34 6.04 16.98 -5.87
N ASP A 35 5.06 16.12 -5.55
CA ASP A 35 3.79 16.53 -4.94
C ASP A 35 3.92 16.64 -3.42
N ASN A 36 4.51 15.61 -2.78
CA ASN A 36 4.77 15.62 -1.35
C ASN A 36 5.95 14.70 -0.97
N PRO A 37 7.14 15.27 -0.69
CA PRO A 37 8.31 14.49 -0.30
C PRO A 37 8.10 13.62 0.95
N LYS A 38 7.15 13.99 1.83
CA LYS A 38 6.86 13.22 3.06
C LYS A 38 6.12 11.91 2.78
N ASP A 39 5.40 11.84 1.67
CA ASP A 39 4.61 10.68 1.25
C ASP A 39 5.42 9.74 0.33
N ALA A 40 6.50 10.25 -0.27
CA ALA A 40 7.42 9.51 -1.14
C ALA A 40 8.84 9.35 -0.54
N ARG A 41 8.92 9.02 0.77
CA ARG A 41 10.19 8.95 1.53
C ARG A 41 11.22 7.99 0.94
N TYR A 42 10.76 6.91 0.30
CA TYR A 42 11.61 5.86 -0.26
C TYR A 42 11.69 5.93 -1.79
N GLY A 43 11.29 7.06 -2.39
CA GLY A 43 11.18 7.22 -3.84
C GLY A 43 9.75 7.37 -4.30
N ASP A 44 9.60 7.75 -5.57
CA ASP A 44 8.31 7.77 -6.25
C ASP A 44 7.82 6.34 -6.44
N GLY A 45 6.54 6.09 -6.18
CA GLY A 45 5.98 4.75 -6.35
C GLY A 45 4.71 4.47 -5.57
N GLN A 46 4.23 3.24 -5.70
CA GLN A 46 3.10 2.72 -4.94
C GLN A 46 3.58 2.12 -3.62
N TYR A 47 3.01 2.59 -2.52
CA TYR A 47 3.40 2.18 -1.16
C TYR A 47 2.48 1.09 -0.62
N LEU A 48 3.09 0.02 -0.11
CA LEU A 48 2.43 -1.18 0.37
C LEU A 48 2.97 -1.59 1.76
N THR A 49 2.28 -2.53 2.40
CA THR A 49 2.65 -3.08 3.72
C THR A 49 2.35 -4.57 3.80
N ASP A 50 3.03 -5.27 4.69
CA ASP A 50 2.75 -6.65 5.10
C ASP A 50 1.79 -6.74 6.30
N ILE A 51 1.39 -5.59 6.86
CA ILE A 51 0.43 -5.53 7.97
C ILE A 51 -0.94 -6.00 7.46
N LYS A 52 -1.32 -7.20 7.88
CA LYS A 52 -2.60 -7.82 7.51
C LYS A 52 -3.79 -7.03 8.06
N PRO A 53 -4.90 -6.92 7.30
CA PRO A 53 -6.13 -6.31 7.76
C PRO A 53 -6.64 -6.91 9.06
N GLY A 54 -7.24 -6.09 9.92
CA GLY A 54 -7.79 -6.49 11.21
C GLY A 54 -6.74 -6.79 12.31
N THR A 55 -5.44 -6.73 12.01
CA THR A 55 -4.38 -6.97 13.01
C THR A 55 -3.94 -5.71 13.77
N LYS A 56 -4.31 -4.53 13.25
CA LYS A 56 -4.02 -3.22 13.86
C LYS A 56 -5.25 -2.34 13.82
N THR A 57 -5.43 -1.54 14.87
CA THR A 57 -6.42 -0.46 14.86
C THR A 57 -6.00 0.64 13.88
N LEU A 58 -6.95 1.48 13.47
CA LEU A 58 -6.69 2.61 12.58
C LEU A 58 -5.59 3.54 13.12
N GLY A 59 -5.57 3.77 14.44
CA GLY A 59 -4.54 4.58 15.08
C GLY A 59 -3.16 3.92 15.05
N GLN A 60 -3.10 2.59 15.21
CA GLN A 60 -1.86 1.83 15.11
C GLN A 60 -1.32 1.79 13.68
N LEU A 61 -2.19 1.65 12.66
CA LEU A 61 -1.81 1.79 11.25
C LEU A 61 -1.23 3.18 10.98
N SER A 62 -1.91 4.22 11.46
CA SER A 62 -1.44 5.60 11.32
C SER A 62 -0.08 5.84 11.99
N ALA A 63 0.12 5.31 13.20
CA ALA A 63 1.41 5.36 13.87
C ALA A 63 2.50 4.59 13.08
N ALA A 64 2.17 3.41 12.54
CA ALA A 64 3.10 2.59 11.76
C ALA A 64 3.55 3.28 10.47
N PHE A 65 2.65 3.95 9.75
CA PHE A 65 2.97 4.59 8.47
C PHE A 65 3.50 6.02 8.63
N LEU A 66 2.79 6.84 9.40
CA LEU A 66 3.01 8.28 9.48
C LEU A 66 3.77 8.74 10.73
N ARG A 67 3.98 7.84 11.71
CA ARG A 67 4.46 8.18 13.08
C ARG A 67 3.54 9.15 13.81
N VAL A 68 2.25 9.12 13.48
CA VAL A 68 1.20 9.97 14.07
C VAL A 68 -0.03 9.11 14.34
N PRO A 69 -0.48 8.91 15.59
CA PRO A 69 -1.56 7.96 15.88
C PRO A 69 -2.97 8.49 15.57
N TRP A 70 -3.18 9.81 15.47
CA TRP A 70 -4.53 10.39 15.32
C TRP A 70 -5.02 10.53 13.87
N ALA A 71 -4.23 10.13 12.87
CA ALA A 71 -4.62 10.22 11.45
C ALA A 71 -5.20 8.91 10.88
N GLY A 72 -5.73 8.03 11.74
CA GLY A 72 -6.24 6.70 11.36
C GLY A 72 -7.35 6.67 10.31
N ARG A 73 -8.10 7.77 10.15
CA ARG A 73 -9.16 7.89 9.11
C ARG A 73 -8.64 7.71 7.68
N LYS A 74 -7.33 7.83 7.45
CA LYS A 74 -6.67 7.56 6.16
C LYS A 74 -6.52 6.07 5.83
N PHE A 75 -6.73 5.18 6.80
CA PHE A 75 -6.38 3.75 6.69
C PHE A 75 -7.56 2.83 7.03
N THR A 76 -8.78 3.28 6.74
CA THR A 76 -10.04 2.56 7.05
C THR A 76 -10.29 1.35 6.16
N HIS A 77 -9.71 1.35 4.95
CA HIS A 77 -9.94 0.33 3.94
C HIS A 77 -8.60 -0.16 3.40
N TYR A 78 -8.61 -1.37 2.86
CA TYR A 78 -7.44 -2.00 2.27
C TYR A 78 -7.74 -2.61 0.91
N ILE A 79 -6.68 -2.76 0.11
CA ILE A 79 -6.63 -3.62 -1.08
C ILE A 79 -5.47 -4.60 -0.88
N GLU A 80 -5.73 -5.89 -1.00
CA GLU A 80 -4.73 -6.96 -1.06
C GLU A 80 -4.30 -7.16 -2.51
N ILE A 81 -2.99 -7.05 -2.76
CA ILE A 81 -2.40 -7.03 -4.10
C ILE A 81 -1.41 -8.18 -4.23
N ASP A 82 -1.56 -8.95 -5.31
CA ASP A 82 -0.55 -9.88 -5.81
C ASP A 82 0.64 -9.09 -6.39
N VAL A 83 1.77 -9.16 -5.69
CA VAL A 83 2.98 -8.44 -6.05
C VAL A 83 4.02 -9.32 -6.75
N ARG A 84 3.67 -10.57 -7.09
CA ARG A 84 4.56 -11.45 -7.84
C ARG A 84 4.92 -10.80 -9.18
N GLY A 85 6.21 -10.85 -9.50
CA GLY A 85 6.78 -10.25 -10.71
C GLY A 85 6.87 -8.72 -10.70
N LEU A 86 6.52 -8.04 -9.59
CA LEU A 86 6.76 -6.60 -9.44
C LEU A 86 8.11 -6.35 -8.75
N ASP A 87 8.75 -5.22 -9.06
CA ASP A 87 9.96 -4.75 -8.36
C ASP A 87 9.57 -4.14 -7.01
N VAL A 88 9.36 -5.02 -6.02
CA VAL A 88 9.05 -4.62 -4.64
C VAL A 88 10.35 -4.36 -3.88
N ARG A 89 10.49 -3.14 -3.35
CA ARG A 89 11.63 -2.74 -2.52
C ARG A 89 11.16 -2.42 -1.12
N GLU A 90 11.84 -2.95 -0.12
CA GLU A 90 11.58 -2.60 1.28
C GLU A 90 12.34 -1.33 1.65
N GLY A 91 11.62 -0.28 2.04
CA GLY A 91 12.23 0.97 2.50
C GLY A 91 12.57 0.93 3.99
N ARG A 92 11.69 0.33 4.79
CA ARG A 92 11.89 -0.02 6.20
C ARG A 92 10.98 -1.20 6.57
N PRO A 93 11.20 -1.87 7.71
CA PRO A 93 10.32 -2.94 8.18
C PRO A 93 8.83 -2.60 8.06
N GLY A 94 8.12 -3.39 7.27
CA GLY A 94 6.67 -3.29 7.02
C GLY A 94 6.23 -2.15 6.09
N VAL A 95 7.15 -1.46 5.42
CA VAL A 95 6.87 -0.44 4.40
C VAL A 95 7.64 -0.73 3.13
N PHE A 96 6.88 -1.09 2.10
CA PHE A 96 7.38 -1.46 0.78
C PHE A 96 6.99 -0.42 -0.25
N VAL A 97 7.78 -0.31 -1.30
CA VAL A 97 7.51 0.54 -2.46
C VAL A 97 7.69 -0.26 -3.74
N ILE A 98 6.78 -0.07 -4.69
CA ILE A 98 6.96 -0.44 -6.09
C ILE A 98 7.36 0.85 -6.83
N PRO A 99 8.63 1.01 -7.24
CA PRO A 99 9.09 2.24 -7.88
C PRO A 99 8.38 2.45 -9.22
N ASN A 100 7.65 3.55 -9.34
CA ASN A 100 6.89 3.91 -10.52
C ASN A 100 6.48 5.38 -10.46
N SER A 101 6.44 6.06 -11.60
CA SER A 101 5.95 7.44 -11.72
C SER A 101 4.56 7.52 -12.36
N GLY A 102 4.04 6.42 -12.91
CA GLY A 102 2.68 6.32 -13.46
C GLY A 102 1.76 5.42 -12.62
N PRO A 103 0.48 5.28 -13.04
CA PRO A 103 -0.44 4.32 -12.44
C PRO A 103 0.10 2.88 -12.56
N LEU A 104 -0.08 2.09 -11.51
CA LEU A 104 0.13 0.64 -11.52
C LEU A 104 -1.19 -0.05 -11.89
N ASP A 105 -1.19 -0.83 -12.97
CA ASP A 105 -2.33 -1.68 -13.34
C ASP A 105 -2.48 -2.85 -12.36
N LEU A 106 -3.66 -2.95 -11.76
CA LEU A 106 -4.05 -3.99 -10.82
C LEU A 106 -4.97 -5.05 -11.43
N THR A 107 -5.20 -5.02 -12.75
CA THR A 107 -6.00 -6.03 -13.44
C THR A 107 -5.43 -7.43 -13.21
N GLY A 108 -6.25 -8.30 -12.61
CA GLY A 108 -5.84 -9.66 -12.22
C GLY A 108 -4.90 -9.73 -11.01
N ARG A 109 -4.59 -8.60 -10.36
CA ARG A 109 -3.70 -8.55 -9.18
C ARG A 109 -4.43 -8.32 -7.86
N ILE A 110 -5.69 -7.86 -7.88
CA ILE A 110 -6.47 -7.67 -6.65
C ILE A 110 -6.90 -9.05 -6.14
N LEU A 111 -6.38 -9.45 -4.98
CA LEU A 111 -6.71 -10.72 -4.33
C LEU A 111 -7.88 -10.59 -3.34
N GLY A 112 -8.10 -9.38 -2.82
CA GLY A 112 -9.16 -9.06 -1.88
C GLY A 112 -9.18 -7.58 -1.53
N SER A 113 -10.26 -7.11 -0.94
CA SER A 113 -10.38 -5.75 -0.42
C SER A 113 -11.46 -5.65 0.64
N GLY A 114 -11.47 -4.57 1.41
CA GLY A 114 -12.53 -4.33 2.39
C GLY A 114 -12.17 -3.29 3.44
N ARG A 115 -12.98 -3.24 4.48
CA ARG A 115 -12.74 -2.43 5.67
C ARG A 115 -11.72 -3.12 6.58
N ASN A 116 -10.86 -2.33 7.22
CA ASN A 116 -9.92 -2.79 8.25
C ASN A 116 -10.54 -2.86 9.64
#